data_AF-A0A0S8H3X7-F1
#
_entry.id   AF-A0A0S8H3X7-F1
#
_cell.length_a   1.000
_cell.length_b   1.000
_cell.length_c   1.000
_cell.angle_alpha   90.00
_cell.angle_beta   90.00
_cell.angle_gamma   90.00
#
_symmetry.space_group_name_H-M   'P 1'
#
loop_
_entity.id
_entity.type
_entity.pdbx_description
1 polymer ?
#
loop_
_entity_poly.entity_id
_entity_poly.type
_entity_poly.pdbx_seq_one_letter_code
_entity_poly.pdbx_strand_id
1 'polypeptide(L)'
;MSRGQTTLQERLRLLRVAGDRAWDRTLMCWYRSFDASWPELKDRYGERFYRMWKYFLLSSAGTFRARSTQLWQVVLSPRGVPGGYRSVR
;
A
#
# COMPACT_ATOMS: atom_id res chain seq x y z
N MET A 1 -29.42 1.88 -25.25
CA MET A 1 -28.54 1.05 -24.39
C MET A 1 -27.17 1.72 -24.28
N SER A 2 -26.51 1.64 -23.11
CA SER A 2 -25.12 2.07 -22.83
C SER A 2 -24.81 3.54 -22.44
N ARG A 3 -25.29 4.01 -21.28
CA ARG A 3 -24.69 5.17 -20.57
C ARG A 3 -24.44 4.96 -19.06
N GLY A 4 -24.73 3.76 -18.52
CA GLY A 4 -24.68 3.50 -17.08
C GLY A 4 -23.44 2.78 -16.55
N GLN A 5 -22.58 2.21 -17.40
CA GLN A 5 -21.44 1.39 -16.96
C GLN A 5 -20.09 2.14 -16.87
N THR A 6 -19.95 3.28 -17.55
CA THR A 6 -18.68 4.02 -17.64
C THR A 6 -18.25 4.64 -16.30
N THR A 7 -19.20 5.14 -15.51
CA THR A 7 -18.93 5.88 -14.27
C THR A 7 -18.46 5.02 -13.09
N LEU A 8 -18.84 3.75 -13.05
CA LEU A 8 -18.50 2.83 -11.96
C LEU A 8 -17.08 2.26 -12.14
N GLN A 9 -16.70 1.97 -13.40
CA GLN A 9 -15.35 1.54 -13.76
C GLN A 9 -14.32 2.65 -13.53
N GLU A 10 -14.65 3.90 -13.86
CA GLU A 10 -13.79 5.05 -13.59
C GLU A 10 -13.59 5.29 -12.09
N ARG A 11 -14.65 5.18 -11.29
CA ARG A 11 -14.57 5.30 -9.82
C ARG A 11 -13.76 4.18 -9.18
N LEU A 12 -13.91 2.93 -9.64
CA LEU A 12 -13.10 1.80 -9.18
C LEU A 12 -11.62 1.98 -9.56
N ARG A 13 -11.34 2.54 -10.73
CA ARG A 13 -9.97 2.84 -11.17
C ARG A 13 -9.32 3.93 -10.31
N LEU A 14 -10.06 4.98 -9.96
CA LEU A 14 -9.56 6.06 -9.09
C LEU A 14 -9.29 5.58 -7.65
N LEU A 15 -10.18 4.77 -7.08
CA LEU A 15 -10.00 4.20 -5.74
C LEU A 15 -8.80 3.25 -5.67
N ARG A 16 -8.59 2.40 -6.69
CA ARG A 16 -7.40 1.53 -6.78
C ARG A 16 -6.11 2.36 -6.84
N VAL A 17 -6.08 3.38 -7.70
CA VAL A 17 -4.89 4.24 -7.86
C VAL A 17 -4.54 5.01 -6.58
N ALA A 18 -5.52 5.40 -5.77
CA ALA A 18 -5.29 6.09 -4.51
C ALA A 18 -4.65 5.17 -3.45
N GLY A 19 -5.13 3.92 -3.33
CA GLY A 19 -4.59 2.93 -2.39
C GLY A 19 -3.14 2.55 -2.70
N ASP A 20 -2.83 2.31 -3.98
CA ASP A 20 -1.48 1.90 -4.41
C ASP A 20 -0.44 3.00 -4.16
N ARG A 21 -0.82 4.28 -4.38
CA ARG A 21 0.06 5.44 -4.09
C ARG A 21 0.33 5.62 -2.61
N ALA A 22 -0.64 5.32 -1.74
CA ALA A 22 -0.46 5.43 -0.30
C ALA A 22 0.56 4.41 0.20
N TRP A 23 0.50 3.16 -0.27
CA TRP A 23 1.42 2.10 0.15
C TRP A 23 2.83 2.27 -0.38
N ASP A 24 2.98 2.71 -1.63
CA ASP A 24 4.28 3.12 -2.15
C ASP A 24 4.93 4.18 -1.25
N ARG A 25 4.19 5.24 -0.90
CA ARG A 25 4.69 6.29 -0.01
C ARG A 25 5.09 5.74 1.37
N THR A 26 4.29 4.87 1.96
CA THR A 26 4.61 4.23 3.25
C THR A 26 5.93 3.47 3.19
N LEU A 27 6.11 2.61 2.17
CA LEU A 27 7.34 1.82 2.01
C LEU A 27 8.57 2.69 1.77
N MET A 28 8.41 3.79 1.03
CA MET A 28 9.50 4.76 0.86
C MET A 28 9.84 5.51 2.15
N CYS A 29 8.84 5.86 2.98
CA CYS A 29 9.08 6.46 4.29
C CYS A 29 9.84 5.50 5.22
N TRP A 30 9.45 4.23 5.22
CA TRP A 30 10.15 3.19 5.99
C TRP A 30 11.58 2.99 5.51
N TYR A 31 11.79 2.91 4.19
CA TYR A 31 13.12 2.83 3.61
C TYR A 31 14.01 3.99 4.05
N ARG A 32 13.52 5.24 3.94
CA ARG A 32 14.29 6.43 4.34
C ARG A 32 14.64 6.43 5.82
N SER A 33 13.68 6.05 6.67
CA SER A 33 13.90 6.00 8.12
C SER A 33 14.90 4.91 8.51
N PHE A 34 14.79 3.73 7.88
CA PHE A 34 15.72 2.63 8.07
C PHE A 34 17.13 2.98 7.60
N ASP A 35 17.27 3.55 6.40
CA ASP A 35 18.55 3.92 5.80
C ASP A 35 19.27 5.00 6.64
N ALA A 36 18.51 5.99 7.13
CA ALA A 36 19.04 7.01 8.05
C ALA A 36 19.49 6.44 9.40
N SER A 37 18.79 5.41 9.91
CA SER A 37 19.12 4.76 11.19
C SER A 37 20.16 3.64 11.04
N TRP A 38 20.58 3.29 9.81
CA TRP A 38 21.51 2.18 9.57
C TRP A 38 22.83 2.28 10.36
N PRO A 39 23.45 3.47 10.53
CA PRO A 39 24.68 3.60 11.30
C PRO A 39 24.60 3.05 12.73
N GLU A 40 23.42 3.11 13.36
CA GLU A 40 23.16 2.60 14.72
C GLU A 40 22.81 1.11 14.74
N LEU A 41 22.31 0.59 13.61
CA LEU A 41 21.83 -0.80 13.48
C LEU A 41 22.90 -1.74 12.92
N LYS A 42 23.90 -1.21 12.23
CA LYS A 42 24.88 -2.00 11.46
C LYS A 42 25.64 -3.03 12.28
N ASP A 43 26.01 -2.69 13.52
CA ASP A 43 26.81 -3.56 14.38
C ASP A 43 25.99 -4.74 14.91
N ARG A 44 24.66 -4.58 14.99
CA ARG A 44 23.74 -5.62 15.47
C ARG A 44 23.29 -6.58 14.37
N TYR A 45 23.08 -6.08 13.15
CA TYR A 45 22.43 -6.86 12.07
C TYR A 45 23.37 -7.21 10.91
N GLY A 46 24.44 -6.44 10.72
CA GLY A 46 25.43 -6.66 9.66
C GLY A 46 24.96 -6.34 8.24
N GLU A 47 25.93 -6.18 7.35
CA GLU A 47 25.72 -5.72 5.97
C GLU A 47 24.81 -6.61 5.12
N ARG A 48 24.77 -7.92 5.37
CA ARG A 48 23.85 -8.83 4.66
C ARG A 48 22.39 -8.46 4.93
N PHE A 49 22.06 -8.17 6.18
CA PHE A 49 20.69 -7.80 6.57
C PHE A 49 20.28 -6.48 5.91
N TYR A 50 21.17 -5.48 5.91
CA TYR A 50 20.90 -4.19 5.27
C TYR A 50 20.54 -4.34 3.80
N ARG A 51 21.32 -5.09 3.02
CA ARG A 51 21.04 -5.33 1.61
C ARG A 51 19.71 -6.05 1.40
N MET A 52 19.44 -7.07 2.21
CA MET A 52 18.18 -7.83 2.15
C MET A 52 16.97 -6.94 2.47
N TRP A 53 17.05 -6.16 3.54
CA TRP A 53 15.95 -5.31 4.00
C TRP A 53 15.66 -4.16 3.05
N LYS A 54 16.72 -3.54 2.52
CA LYS A 54 16.63 -2.53 1.45
C LYS A 54 16.00 -3.10 0.20
N TYR A 55 16.41 -4.29 -0.23
CA TYR A 55 15.83 -4.97 -1.39
C TYR A 55 14.33 -5.25 -1.18
N PHE A 56 13.95 -5.75 0.00
CA PHE A 56 12.55 -6.01 0.33
C PHE A 56 11.69 -4.75 0.25
N LEU A 57 12.10 -3.65 0.89
CA LEU A 57 11.33 -2.41 0.91
C LEU A 57 11.20 -1.77 -0.47
N LEU A 58 12.31 -1.68 -1.21
CA LEU A 58 12.32 -1.05 -2.53
C LEU A 58 11.59 -1.89 -3.58
N SER A 59 11.75 -3.22 -3.56
CA SER A 59 11.03 -4.11 -4.48
C SER A 59 9.53 -4.10 -4.17
N SER A 60 9.14 -4.12 -2.90
CA SER A 60 7.73 -4.01 -2.49
C SER A 60 7.12 -2.70 -3.00
N ALA A 61 7.81 -1.56 -2.83
CA ALA A 61 7.37 -0.27 -3.35
C ALA A 61 7.23 -0.30 -4.89
N GLY A 62 8.16 -0.97 -5.57
CA GLY A 62 8.11 -1.22 -7.02
C GLY A 62 6.85 -1.97 -7.45
N THR A 63 6.44 -3.01 -6.72
CA THR A 63 5.23 -3.78 -7.07
C THR A 63 3.93 -2.96 -6.93
N PHE A 64 3.84 -2.10 -5.91
CA PHE A 64 2.72 -1.16 -5.78
C PHE A 64 2.72 -0.11 -6.90
N ARG A 65 3.88 0.44 -7.28
CA ARG A 65 4.00 1.37 -8.41
C ARG A 65 3.61 0.75 -9.74
N ALA A 66 4.02 -0.50 -9.96
CA ALA A 66 3.67 -1.28 -11.16
C ALA A 66 2.22 -1.75 -11.17
N ARG A 67 1.45 -1.53 -10.09
CA ARG A 67 0.08 -2.02 -9.89
C ARG A 67 -0.03 -3.55 -10.01
N SER A 68 1.07 -4.26 -9.78
CA SER A 68 1.08 -5.73 -9.70
C SER A 68 0.62 -6.24 -8.35
N THR A 69 0.67 -5.38 -7.32
CA THR A 69 0.14 -5.64 -5.97
C THR A 69 -0.99 -4.66 -5.67
N GLN A 70 -1.98 -5.09 -4.90
CA GLN A 70 -3.10 -4.26 -4.45
C GLN A 70 -3.30 -4.40 -2.95
N LEU A 71 -3.67 -3.31 -2.30
CA LEU A 71 -4.15 -3.34 -0.93
C LEU A 71 -5.66 -3.17 -0.88
N TRP A 72 -6.33 -4.10 -0.20
CA TRP A 72 -7.76 -4.08 0.02
C TRP A 72 -8.07 -3.81 1.48
N GLN A 73 -9.00 -2.88 1.72
CA GLN A 73 -9.67 -2.75 3.01
C GLN A 73 -11.09 -3.27 2.85
N VAL A 74 -11.38 -4.42 3.47
CA VAL A 74 -12.68 -5.07 3.41
C VAL A 74 -13.33 -5.00 4.79
N VAL A 75 -14.57 -4.52 4.84
CA VAL A 75 -15.38 -4.46 6.05
C VAL A 75 -16.55 -5.43 5.87
N LEU A 76 -16.67 -6.42 6.77
CA LEU A 76 -17.70 -7.46 6.71
C LEU A 76 -18.58 -7.39 7.96
N SER A 77 -19.90 -7.55 7.79
CA SER A 77 -20.84 -7.74 8.90
C SER A 77 -21.70 -8.97 8.64
N PRO A 78 -21.67 -10.00 9.50
CA PRO A 78 -22.43 -11.24 9.30
C PRO A 78 -23.95 -11.06 9.22
N ARG A 79 -24.48 -10.01 9.86
CA ARG A 79 -25.92 -9.70 9.94
C ARG A 79 -26.27 -8.32 9.37
N GLY A 80 -25.33 -7.71 8.64
CA GLY A 80 -25.44 -6.31 8.22
C GLY A 80 -25.30 -5.33 9.40
N VAL A 81 -25.26 -4.04 9.09
CA VAL A 81 -25.33 -2.96 10.09
C VAL A 81 -26.49 -2.06 9.67
N PRO A 82 -27.54 -1.88 10.48
CA PRO A 82 -28.61 -0.92 10.20
C PRO A 82 -28.02 0.49 10.01
N GLY A 83 -28.31 1.14 8.89
CA GLY A 83 -27.71 2.43 8.51
C GLY A 83 -26.39 2.33 7.72
N GLY A 84 -25.87 1.12 7.48
CA GLY A 84 -24.68 0.87 6.67
C GLY A 84 -23.36 1.24 7.36
N TYR A 85 -22.24 0.87 6.73
CA TYR A 85 -20.91 1.29 7.18
C TYR A 85 -20.54 2.64 6.56
N ARG A 86 -20.37 3.67 7.40
CA ARG A 86 -19.83 4.97 6.98
C ARG A 86 -18.33 4.96 7.17
N SER A 87 -17.57 4.89 6.08
CA SER A 87 -16.12 4.99 6.16
C SER A 87 -15.71 6.39 6.61
N VAL A 88 -14.88 6.48 7.66
CA VAL A 88 -14.14 7.70 7.97
C VAL A 88 -13.04 7.82 6.90
N ARG A 89 -13.04 8.91 6.12
CA ARG A 89 -12.06 9.20 5.07
C ARG A 89 -11.62 10.64 5.19
#